data_AF-A0A9P7D8D9-F1
#
_entry.id   AF-A0A9P7D8D9-F1
#
_cell.length_a   1.000
_cell.length_b   1.000
_cell.length_c   1.000
_cell.angle_alpha   90.00
_cell.angle_beta   90.00
_cell.angle_gamma   90.00
#
_symmetry.space_group_name_H-M   'P 1'
#
loop_
_entity.id
_entity.type
_entity.pdbx_description
1 polymer ?
#
loop_
_entity_poly.entity_id
_entity_poly.type
_entity_poly.pdbx_seq_one_letter_code
_entity_poly.pdbx_strand_id
1 'polypeptide(L)'
;SLHASIYTKTRKQMMKLEPGQEQLQKYKPLLREQLKISTAVGDPNARGQRNEYLAWFGPMPSYRVHWLRAKALRDRWREELILVKLEMDWTHNFFLWK
;
A
#
# COMPACT_ATOMS: atom_id res chain seq x y z
N SER A 1 -15.67 8.71 -13.80
CA SER A 1 -14.95 7.68 -13.03
C SER A 1 -15.93 6.95 -12.12
N LEU A 2 -15.85 5.62 -12.07
CA LEU A 2 -16.72 4.74 -11.26
C LEU A 2 -16.73 5.15 -9.77
N HIS A 3 -15.55 5.44 -9.20
CA HIS A 3 -15.37 5.84 -7.81
C HIS A 3 -16.13 7.12 -7.43
N ALA A 4 -16.14 8.12 -8.32
CA ALA A 4 -16.88 9.35 -8.11
C ALA A 4 -18.39 9.09 -8.07
N SER A 5 -18.90 8.20 -8.93
CA SER A 5 -20.32 7.82 -8.94
C SER A 5 -20.71 7.04 -7.67
N ILE A 6 -19.84 6.16 -7.18
CA ILE A 6 -20.07 5.44 -5.93
C ILE A 6 -20.12 6.41 -4.75
N TYR A 7 -19.17 7.34 -4.66
CA TYR A 7 -19.13 8.36 -3.60
C TYR A 7 -20.37 9.25 -3.58
N THR A 8 -20.84 9.73 -4.75
CA THR A 8 -22.03 10.58 -4.80
C THR A 8 -23.29 9.83 -4.37
N LYS A 9 -23.42 8.55 -4.74
CA LYS A 9 -24.52 7.69 -4.30
C LYS A 9 -24.51 7.47 -2.79
N THR A 10 -23.37 7.11 -2.21
CA THR A 10 -23.26 6.86 -0.76
C THR A 10 -23.46 8.14 0.04
N ARG A 11 -22.90 9.27 -0.39
CA ARG A 11 -23.14 10.58 0.24
C ARG A 11 -24.62 10.97 0.22
N LYS A 12 -25.33 10.70 -0.89
CA LYS A 12 -26.77 10.99 -0.98
C LYS A 12 -27.58 10.18 0.03
N GLN A 13 -27.22 8.92 0.27
CA GLN A 13 -27.88 8.12 1.31
C GLN A 13 -27.49 8.58 2.72
N MET A 14 -26.21 8.92 2.93
CA MET A 14 -25.73 9.44 4.21
C MET A 14 -26.48 10.72 4.60
N MET A 15 -26.76 11.63 3.66
CA MET A 15 -27.57 12.82 3.92
C MET A 15 -28.99 12.52 4.39
N LYS A 16 -29.58 11.39 4.00
CA LYS A 16 -30.92 10.98 4.46
C LYS A 16 -30.93 10.46 5.89
N LEU A 17 -29.77 10.06 6.40
CA LEU A 17 -29.59 9.56 7.76
C LEU A 17 -29.23 10.67 8.75
N GLU A 18 -29.37 11.94 8.35
CA GLU A 18 -29.07 13.14 9.16
C GLU A 18 -27.70 13.07 9.86
N PRO A 19 -26.62 13.09 9.06
CA PRO A 19 -25.27 12.87 9.58
C PRO A 19 -24.83 14.04 10.46
N GLY A 20 -24.05 13.74 11.49
CA GLY A 20 -23.50 14.76 12.39
C GLY A 20 -22.61 15.78 11.67
N GLN A 21 -22.42 16.95 12.28
CA GLN A 21 -21.64 18.05 11.67
C GLN A 21 -20.21 17.64 11.29
N GLU A 22 -19.57 16.75 12.05
CA GLU A 22 -18.24 16.21 11.72
C GLU A 22 -18.22 15.44 10.40
N GLN A 23 -19.27 14.66 10.12
CA GLN A 23 -19.39 13.91 8.89
C GLN A 23 -19.64 14.82 7.69
N LEU A 24 -20.39 15.92 7.89
CA LEU A 24 -20.61 16.94 6.85
C LEU A 24 -19.33 17.71 6.50
N GLN A 25 -18.47 17.98 7.49
CA GLN A 25 -17.17 18.61 7.26
C GLN A 25 -16.23 17.68 6.47
N LYS A 26 -16.24 16.37 6.79
CA LYS A 26 -15.40 15.37 6.15
C LYS A 26 -15.85 15.02 4.73
N TYR A 27 -17.16 14.89 4.50
CA TYR A 27 -17.72 14.42 3.22
C TYR A 27 -18.39 15.54 2.42
N LYS A 28 -17.57 16.36 1.76
CA LYS A 28 -18.01 17.48 0.91
C LYS A 28 -18.57 17.04 -0.44
N PRO A 29 -19.46 17.83 -1.07
CA PRO A 29 -19.95 17.52 -2.41
C PRO A 29 -18.81 17.58 -3.42
N LEU A 30 -18.70 16.54 -4.26
CA LEU A 30 -17.74 16.50 -5.37
C LEU A 30 -18.27 17.33 -6.55
N LEU A 31 -17.59 18.42 -6.89
CA LEU A 31 -17.84 19.16 -8.12
C LEU A 31 -17.14 18.50 -9.30
N ARG A 32 -17.80 18.51 -10.46
CA ARG A 32 -17.25 17.95 -11.71
C ARG A 32 -15.95 18.64 -12.13
N GLU A 33 -15.76 19.89 -11.73
CA GLU A 33 -14.54 20.68 -11.96
C GLU A 33 -13.35 20.16 -11.14
N GLN A 34 -13.59 19.71 -9.90
CA GLN A 34 -12.57 19.12 -9.03
C GLN A 34 -12.19 17.68 -9.46
N LEU A 35 -13.06 17.04 -10.25
CA LEU A 35 -12.81 15.72 -10.85
C LEU A 35 -11.88 15.80 -12.08
N LYS A 36 -11.50 17.00 -12.52
CA LYS A 36 -10.39 17.20 -13.45
C LYS A 36 -9.09 17.05 -12.69
N ILE A 37 -8.66 15.81 -12.49
CA ILE A 37 -7.32 15.52 -12.00
C ILE A 37 -6.35 16.14 -13.02
N SER A 38 -5.58 17.14 -12.61
CA SER A 38 -4.41 17.56 -13.36
C SER A 38 -3.47 16.35 -13.41
N THR A 39 -3.37 15.72 -14.57
CA THR A 39 -2.55 14.52 -14.80
C THR A 39 -1.06 14.76 -14.56
N ALA A 40 -0.65 15.99 -14.21
CA ALA A 40 0.70 16.34 -13.80
C ALA A 40 1.17 15.62 -12.51
N VAL A 41 0.24 15.09 -11.68
CA VAL A 41 0.56 14.33 -10.46
C VAL A 41 0.43 12.80 -10.70
N GLY A 42 0.34 12.37 -11.96
CA GLY A 42 0.08 10.99 -12.36
C GLY A 42 1.31 10.10 -12.58
N ASP A 43 2.53 10.61 -12.37
CA ASP A 43 3.74 9.80 -12.44
C ASP A 43 4.39 9.72 -11.04
N PRO A 44 4.18 8.61 -10.30
CA PRO A 44 4.85 8.39 -9.01
C PRO A 44 6.37 8.24 -9.15
N ASN A 45 6.90 8.25 -10.37
CA ASN A 45 8.32 8.22 -10.71
C ASN A 45 8.82 9.55 -11.32
N ALA A 46 8.00 10.60 -11.31
CA ALA A 46 8.42 11.92 -11.77
C ALA A 46 9.61 12.41 -10.94
N ARG A 47 10.76 12.54 -11.60
CA ARG A 47 12.03 12.92 -10.98
C ARG A 47 11.94 14.38 -10.51
N GLY A 48 11.74 14.60 -9.21
CA GLY A 48 11.71 15.95 -8.62
C GLY A 48 10.81 16.13 -7.38
N GLN A 49 9.89 15.21 -7.09
CA GLN A 49 8.93 15.35 -5.99
C GLN A 49 9.47 14.95 -4.60
N ARG A 50 10.78 15.11 -4.35
CA ARG A 50 11.38 14.73 -3.06
C ARG A 50 11.05 15.72 -1.92
N ASN A 51 10.49 16.89 -2.24
CA ASN A 51 10.41 18.02 -1.31
C ASN A 51 9.04 18.73 -1.25
N GLU A 52 8.00 18.21 -1.90
CA GLU A 52 6.65 18.73 -1.71
C GLU A 52 6.08 18.17 -0.40
N TYR A 53 5.48 19.05 0.41
CA TYR A 53 4.90 18.74 1.71
C TYR A 53 3.75 17.73 1.54
N LEU A 54 4.08 16.43 1.63
CA LEU A 54 3.14 15.34 1.42
C LEU A 54 2.13 15.26 2.58
N ALA A 55 0.87 15.03 2.22
CA ALA A 55 -0.26 14.98 3.15
C ALA A 55 -0.06 14.00 4.32
N TRP A 56 -0.63 14.34 5.47
CA TRP A 56 -0.52 13.67 6.78
C TRP A 56 -0.95 12.18 6.84
N PHE A 57 -1.46 11.61 5.75
CA PHE A 57 -1.84 10.19 5.68
C PHE A 57 -0.73 9.24 5.20
N GLY A 58 0.52 9.71 5.16
CA GLY A 58 1.71 8.85 5.02
C GLY A 58 2.05 8.49 3.57
N PRO A 59 3.26 7.95 3.32
CA PRO A 59 3.70 7.77 1.96
C PRO A 59 2.99 6.58 1.31
N MET A 60 2.70 6.79 0.02
CA MET A 60 2.17 5.86 -0.96
C MET A 60 2.76 4.43 -0.87
N PRO A 61 2.06 3.41 -1.42
CA PRO A 61 2.41 1.97 -1.37
C PRO A 61 3.84 1.57 -1.71
N SER A 62 4.67 2.44 -2.30
CA SER A 62 6.09 2.19 -2.60
C SER A 62 6.90 1.83 -1.36
N TYR A 63 6.80 2.58 -0.26
CA TYR A 63 7.53 2.28 0.98
C TYR A 63 7.11 0.94 1.60
N ARG A 64 5.82 0.60 1.48
CA ARG A 64 5.27 -0.68 1.93
C ARG A 64 5.82 -1.85 1.12
N VAL A 65 5.93 -1.70 -0.21
CA VAL A 65 6.53 -2.72 -1.09
C VAL A 65 8.02 -2.89 -0.81
N HIS A 66 8.77 -1.79 -0.60
CA HIS A 66 10.19 -1.87 -0.23
C HIS A 66 10.40 -2.59 1.10
N TRP A 67 9.58 -2.30 2.12
CA TRP A 67 9.62 -3.00 3.40
C TRP A 67 9.26 -4.49 3.26
N LEU A 68 8.21 -4.82 2.50
CA LEU A 68 7.81 -6.22 2.25
C LEU A 68 8.91 -7.01 1.53
N ARG A 69 9.59 -6.42 0.54
CA ARG A 69 10.72 -7.04 -0.16
C ARG A 69 11.92 -7.25 0.78
N ALA A 70 12.25 -6.25 1.59
CA ALA A 70 13.32 -6.36 2.59
C ALA A 70 13.02 -7.42 3.66
N LYS A 71 11.75 -7.55 4.06
CA LYS A 71 11.29 -8.59 4.98
C LYS A 71 11.38 -9.98 4.33
N ALA A 72 10.87 -10.15 3.11
CA ALA A 72 10.93 -11.41 2.38
C ALA A 72 12.37 -11.89 2.13
N LEU A 73 13.29 -10.97 1.81
CA LEU A 73 14.71 -11.28 1.70
C LEU A 73 15.26 -11.82 3.03
N ARG A 74 15.03 -11.12 4.13
CA ARG A 74 15.46 -11.54 5.47
C ARG A 74 14.92 -12.92 5.85
N ASP A 75 13.63 -13.15 5.61
CA ASP A 75 12.96 -14.41 5.95
C ASP A 75 13.56 -15.56 5.11
N ARG A 76 13.79 -15.33 3.81
CA ARG A 76 14.48 -16.28 2.92
C ARG A 76 15.90 -16.62 3.39
N TRP A 77 16.71 -15.63 3.78
CA TRP A 77 18.05 -15.89 4.32
C TRP A 77 18.02 -16.78 5.56
N ARG A 78 16.98 -16.62 6.40
CA ARG A 78 16.81 -17.45 7.60
C ARG A 78 16.43 -18.89 7.24
N GLU A 79 15.56 -19.07 6.25
CA GLU A 79 15.17 -20.39 5.74
C GLU A 79 16.35 -21.11 5.10
N GLU A 80 17.10 -20.44 4.22
CA GLU A 80 18.29 -21.01 3.57
C GLU A 80 19.34 -21.49 4.59
N LEU A 81 19.56 -20.73 5.68
CA LEU A 81 20.49 -21.14 6.74
C LEU A 81 20.03 -22.40 7.49
N ILE A 82 18.72 -22.60 7.66
CA ILE A 82 18.18 -23.82 8.27
C ILE A 82 18.34 -25.00 7.30
N LEU A 83 18.00 -24.80 6.03
CA LEU A 83 18.11 -25.83 4.99
C LEU A 83 19.55 -26.31 4.82
N VAL A 84 20.52 -25.39 4.74
CA VAL A 84 21.95 -25.75 4.60
C VAL A 84 22.44 -26.61 5.77
N LYS A 85 22.02 -26.29 7.00
CA LYS A 85 22.38 -27.12 8.18
C LYS A 85 21.79 -28.51 8.08
N LEU A 86 20.51 -28.62 7.73
CA LEU A 86 19.83 -29.90 7.56
C LEU A 86 20.44 -30.72 6.42
N GLU A 87 20.84 -30.08 5.32
CA GLU A 87 21.55 -30.74 4.21
C GLU A 87 22.94 -31.24 4.62
N MET A 88 23.69 -30.47 5.41
CA MET A 88 24.97 -30.90 5.97
C MET A 88 24.81 -32.12 6.87
N ASP A 89 23.82 -32.10 7.77
CA ASP A 89 23.53 -33.23 8.65
C ASP A 89 23.06 -34.46 7.84
N TRP A 90 22.23 -34.25 6.81
CA TRP A 90 21.75 -35.31 5.95
C TRP A 90 22.87 -35.94 5.11
N THR A 91 23.76 -35.12 4.53
CA THR A 91 24.92 -35.63 3.77
C THR A 91 25.88 -36.40 4.67
N HIS A 92 26.17 -35.90 5.88
CA HIS A 92 26.99 -36.62 6.84
C HIS A 92 26.37 -37.99 7.20
N ASN A 93 25.09 -38.02 7.54
CA ASN A 93 24.38 -39.26 7.82
C ASN A 93 24.35 -40.19 6.60
N PHE A 94 24.10 -39.68 5.39
CA PHE A 94 24.09 -40.49 4.18
C PHE A 94 25.40 -41.26 3.96
N PHE A 95 26.55 -40.64 4.26
CA PHE A 95 27.86 -41.31 4.15
C PHE A 95 28.18 -42.22 5.35
N LEU A 96 27.59 -41.99 6.53
CA LEU A 96 27.75 -42.86 7.70
C LEU A 96 26.91 -44.14 7.63
N TRP A 97 25.74 -44.07 7.01
CA TRP A 97 24.79 -45.19 6.89
C TRP A 97 24.91 -45.94 5.55
N LYS A 98 25.93 -45.62 4.76
CA LYS A 98 26.30 -46.31 3.52
C LYS A 98 27.46 -47.27 3.77
#